data_AF-A0AAV0MFR0-F1
#
_entry.id   AF-A0AAV0MFR0-F1
#
_cell.length_a   1.000
_cell.length_b   1.000
_cell.length_c   1.000
_cell.angle_alpha   90.00
_cell.angle_beta   90.00
_cell.angle_gamma   90.00
#
_symmetry.space_group_name_H-M   'P 1'
#
loop_
_entity.id
_entity.type
_entity.pdbx_description
1 polymer ?
#
loop_
_entity_poly.entity_id
_entity_poly.type
_entity_poly.pdbx_seq_one_letter_code
_entity_poly.pdbx_strand_id
1 'polypeptide(L)'
;MSVPVSPGNSRYIWAFPRNFDIWVDKVLPRWMAHMATNIILDSDLYLLHVEERKIKEMGPKNWQKACFLPIKSDALVVGFRNWFSKYGDGKIDWKGKYTDDLPPTPPREQLMDRYWTHVVNCSSCNGAYKALNATETIIKVVSVGLIGIVAATTQGMLSAAARTKLAVLATVCYVTSRWLAHFIYNNFRYHDYSHSSPEKVMLLVRIWKAGLS
;
A
#
# COMPACT_ATOMS: atom_id res chain seq x y z
N MET A 1 5.14 8.32 13.98
CA MET A 1 5.15 7.79 15.36
C MET A 1 4.45 6.45 15.36
N SER A 2 5.03 5.40 15.94
CA SER A 2 4.34 4.13 16.16
C SER A 2 4.00 3.95 17.64
N VAL A 3 2.85 3.34 17.91
CA VAL A 3 2.42 2.98 19.27
C VAL A 3 2.23 1.47 19.31
N PRO A 4 2.93 0.74 20.18
CA PRO A 4 2.73 -0.70 20.32
C PRO A 4 1.33 -1.00 20.84
N VAL A 5 0.64 -1.99 20.26
CA VAL A 5 -0.74 -2.36 20.63
C VAL A 5 -0.78 -3.76 21.23
N SER A 6 -0.05 -4.69 20.63
CA SER A 6 0.19 -6.05 21.11
C SER A 6 1.51 -6.55 20.48
N PRO A 7 2.10 -7.66 20.95
CA PRO A 7 3.25 -8.26 20.27
C PRO A 7 2.99 -8.47 18.78
N GLY A 8 3.97 -8.11 17.94
CA GLY A 8 3.87 -8.19 16.48
C GLY A 8 2.92 -7.17 15.85
N ASN A 9 2.33 -6.24 16.62
CA ASN A 9 1.37 -5.27 16.11
C ASN A 9 1.62 -3.87 16.69
N SER A 10 1.79 -2.91 15.79
CA SER A 10 1.88 -1.50 16.14
C SER A 10 0.91 -0.66 15.34
N ARG A 11 0.43 0.43 15.93
CA ARG A 11 -0.34 1.45 15.24
C ARG A 11 0.59 2.55 14.79
N TYR A 12 0.66 2.76 13.49
CA TYR A 12 1.38 3.88 12.92
C TYR A 12 0.51 5.12 12.83
N ILE A 13 1.00 6.22 13.38
CA ILE A 13 0.40 7.55 13.33
C ILE A 13 1.37 8.47 12.60
N TRP A 14 0.90 9.08 11.53
CA TRP A 14 1.71 9.92 10.67
C TRP A 14 0.96 11.20 10.35
N ALA A 15 1.65 12.32 10.57
CA ALA A 15 1.19 13.65 10.23
C ALA A 15 2.34 14.38 9.55
N PHE A 16 2.10 14.89 8.35
CA PHE A 16 3.07 15.68 7.58
C PHE A 16 2.47 17.07 7.34
N PRO A 17 2.56 17.99 8.31
CA PRO A 17 2.20 19.38 8.06
C PRO A 17 3.13 19.92 6.97
N ARG A 18 2.57 20.44 5.88
CA ARG A 18 3.31 21.09 4.79
C ARG A 18 2.96 22.56 4.74
N ASN A 19 3.96 23.42 4.60
CA ASN A 19 3.81 24.86 4.36
C ASN A 19 4.19 25.26 2.92
N PHE A 20 4.50 24.29 2.05
CA PHE A 20 4.83 24.45 0.64
C PHE A 20 3.92 23.56 -0.22
N ASP A 21 3.73 23.92 -1.50
CA ASP A 21 2.89 23.19 -2.47
C ASP A 21 1.45 22.89 -1.99
N ILE A 22 0.88 23.79 -1.16
CA ILE A 22 -0.47 23.67 -0.61
C ILE A 22 -1.56 23.66 -1.69
N TRP A 23 -1.27 24.17 -2.88
CA TRP A 23 -2.18 24.13 -4.01
C TRP A 23 -2.44 22.70 -4.50
N VAL A 24 -1.46 21.80 -4.34
CA VAL A 24 -1.57 20.39 -4.72
C VAL A 24 -2.68 19.69 -3.95
N ASP A 25 -2.88 20.07 -2.67
CA ASP A 25 -3.97 19.53 -1.84
C ASP A 25 -5.37 19.95 -2.31
N LYS A 26 -5.46 20.99 -3.17
CA LYS A 26 -6.72 21.42 -3.79
C LYS A 26 -7.01 20.69 -5.10
N VAL A 27 -5.98 20.20 -5.80
CA VAL A 27 -6.09 19.60 -7.14
C VAL A 27 -6.08 18.08 -7.05
N LEU A 28 -5.19 17.50 -6.24
CA LEU A 28 -5.06 16.07 -6.11
C LEU A 28 -5.94 15.53 -4.98
N PRO A 29 -6.75 14.49 -5.23
CA PRO A 29 -7.48 13.80 -4.18
C PRO A 29 -6.53 13.27 -3.09
N ARG A 30 -6.91 13.43 -1.82
CA ARG A 30 -6.10 13.00 -0.66
C ARG A 30 -5.63 11.54 -0.73
N TRP A 31 -6.44 10.64 -1.28
CA TRP A 31 -6.06 9.22 -1.41
C TRP A 31 -4.82 9.03 -2.30
N MET A 32 -4.59 9.90 -3.29
CA MET A 32 -3.41 9.81 -4.15
C MET A 32 -2.13 10.13 -3.39
N ALA A 33 -2.15 11.16 -2.53
CA ALA A 33 -1.03 11.47 -1.65
C ALA A 33 -0.74 10.31 -0.68
N HIS A 34 -1.79 9.68 -0.15
CA HIS A 34 -1.63 8.50 0.70
C HIS A 34 -0.98 7.33 -0.05
N MET A 35 -1.26 7.10 -1.34
CA MET A 35 -0.57 6.03 -2.10
C MET A 35 0.94 6.23 -2.10
N ALA A 36 1.40 7.47 -2.31
CA ALA A 36 2.83 7.79 -2.30
C ALA A 36 3.46 7.51 -0.93
N THR A 37 2.78 7.87 0.16
CA THR A 37 3.25 7.56 1.52
C THR A 37 3.24 6.06 1.80
N ASN A 38 2.22 5.32 1.34
CA ASN A 38 2.15 3.87 1.54
C ASN A 38 3.30 3.13 0.85
N ILE A 39 3.83 3.63 -0.29
CA ILE A 39 5.00 3.00 -0.93
C ILE A 39 6.23 3.01 -0.01
N ILE A 40 6.43 4.07 0.76
CA ILE A 40 7.51 4.18 1.75
C ILE A 40 7.25 3.22 2.91
N LEU A 41 6.00 3.11 3.37
CA LEU A 41 5.65 2.17 4.44
C LEU A 41 5.85 0.72 4.01
N ASP A 42 5.46 0.40 2.79
CA ASP A 42 5.61 -0.95 2.25
C ASP A 42 7.08 -1.33 2.07
N SER A 43 8.00 -0.36 1.86
CA SER A 43 9.43 -0.66 1.82
C SER A 43 9.97 -1.14 3.16
N ASP A 44 9.52 -0.51 4.24
CA ASP A 44 10.07 -0.76 5.56
C ASP A 44 9.35 -1.91 6.28
N LEU A 45 8.08 -2.17 5.97
CA LEU A 45 7.22 -3.11 6.70
C LEU A 45 7.83 -4.51 6.82
N TYR A 46 8.31 -5.08 5.71
CA TYR A 46 8.92 -6.41 5.74
C TYR A 46 10.24 -6.44 6.52
N LEU A 47 11.06 -5.39 6.39
CA LEU A 47 12.32 -5.28 7.12
C LEU A 47 12.07 -5.20 8.62
N LEU A 48 11.13 -4.36 9.05
CA LEU A 48 10.75 -4.20 10.45
C LEU A 48 10.19 -5.50 11.05
N HIS A 49 9.39 -6.25 10.29
CA HIS A 49 8.88 -7.56 10.71
C HIS A 49 10.00 -8.59 10.95
N VAL A 50 11.00 -8.62 10.07
CA VAL A 50 12.17 -9.50 10.24
C VAL A 50 13.05 -9.03 11.39
N GLU A 51 13.23 -7.71 11.51
CA GLU A 51 14.01 -7.08 12.58
C GLU A 51 13.48 -7.44 13.96
N GLU A 52 12.16 -7.30 14.18
CA GLU A 52 11.50 -7.61 15.44
C GLU A 52 11.78 -9.05 15.88
N ARG A 53 11.70 -10.01 14.95
CA ARG A 53 11.93 -11.43 15.22
C ARG A 53 13.38 -11.72 15.57
N LYS A 54 14.33 -11.17 14.82
CA LYS A 54 15.76 -11.33 15.13
C LYS A 54 16.14 -10.71 16.47
N ILE A 55 15.58 -9.54 16.79
CA ILE A 55 15.79 -8.92 18.10
C ILE A 55 15.20 -9.78 19.21
N LYS A 56 14.02 -10.38 19.00
CA LYS A 56 13.43 -11.30 19.96
C LYS A 56 14.29 -12.55 20.17
N GLU A 57 14.81 -13.15 19.11
CA GLU A 57 15.68 -14.33 19.17
C GLU A 57 16.98 -14.06 19.95
N MET A 58 17.61 -12.90 19.71
CA MET A 58 18.86 -12.53 20.39
C MET A 58 18.64 -12.02 21.83
N GLY A 59 17.40 -11.60 22.12
CA GLY A 59 17.00 -10.98 23.37
C GLY A 59 17.34 -9.49 23.45
N PRO A 60 16.60 -8.71 24.25
CA PRO A 60 16.69 -7.24 24.29
C PRO A 60 18.07 -6.72 24.70
N LYS A 61 18.87 -7.50 25.43
CA LYS A 61 20.25 -7.13 25.83
C LYS A 61 21.28 -7.32 24.72
N ASN A 62 20.99 -8.14 23.71
CA ASN A 62 21.91 -8.43 22.61
C ASN A 62 21.37 -7.93 21.25
N TRP A 63 20.46 -6.96 21.26
CA TRP A 63 19.83 -6.43 20.04
C TRP A 63 20.85 -5.98 18.98
N GLN A 64 22.04 -5.54 19.41
CA GLN A 64 23.09 -5.10 18.51
C GLN A 64 23.57 -6.23 17.59
N LYS A 65 23.54 -7.48 18.05
CA LYS A 65 23.93 -8.62 17.22
C LYS A 65 22.95 -8.89 16.08
N ALA A 66 21.72 -8.39 16.18
CA ALA A 66 20.70 -8.55 15.16
C ALA A 66 20.75 -7.43 14.10
N CYS A 67 20.94 -6.19 14.53
CA CYS A 67 20.58 -5.00 13.72
C CYS A 67 21.51 -3.78 13.90
N PHE A 68 22.76 -3.96 14.32
CA PHE A 68 23.70 -2.85 14.52
C PHE A 68 24.68 -2.70 13.35
N LEU A 69 24.80 -1.48 12.83
CA LEU A 69 25.91 -1.08 11.98
C LEU A 69 26.82 -0.13 12.77
N PRO A 70 28.15 -0.38 12.84
CA PRO A 70 29.05 0.44 13.63
C PRO A 70 29.40 1.77 12.93
N ILE A 71 28.37 2.57 12.57
CA ILE A 71 28.49 3.84 11.87
C ILE A 71 27.81 4.98 12.66
N LYS A 72 28.24 6.23 12.40
CA LYS A 72 27.79 7.40 13.18
C LYS A 72 26.28 7.65 13.14
N SER A 73 25.59 7.20 12.08
CA SER A 73 24.13 7.33 11.95
C SER A 73 23.36 6.54 13.02
N ASP A 74 23.96 5.49 13.59
CA ASP A 74 23.29 4.61 14.54
C ASP A 74 23.31 5.18 15.98
N ALA A 75 23.99 6.32 16.20
CA ALA A 75 24.12 6.92 17.53
C ALA A 75 22.77 7.18 18.22
N LEU A 76 21.75 7.62 17.46
CA LEU A 76 20.40 7.84 18.00
C LEU A 76 19.68 6.53 18.34
N VAL A 77 19.84 5.50 17.51
CA VAL A 77 19.25 4.17 17.76
C VAL A 77 19.88 3.55 19.01
N VAL A 78 21.21 3.61 19.14
CA VAL A 78 21.94 3.15 20.31
C VAL A 78 21.51 3.91 21.56
N GLY A 79 21.45 5.25 21.48
CA GLY A 79 21.01 6.10 22.59
C GLY A 79 19.60 5.75 23.05
N PHE A 80 18.65 5.60 22.12
CA PHE A 80 17.28 5.19 22.40
C PHE A 80 17.22 3.80 23.06
N ARG A 81 17.94 2.80 22.52
CA ARG A 81 17.95 1.44 23.08
C ARG A 81 18.57 1.38 24.48
N ASN A 82 19.61 2.17 24.74
CA ASN A 82 20.21 2.29 26.06
C ASN A 82 19.25 2.95 27.05
N TRP A 83 18.56 4.02 26.64
CA TRP A 83 17.51 4.65 27.43
C TRP A 83 16.37 3.66 27.72
N PHE A 84 15.88 2.95 26.72
CA PHE A 84 14.79 1.98 26.84
C PHE A 84 15.16 0.80 27.77
N SER A 85 16.40 0.31 27.67
CA SER A 85 16.94 -0.71 28.58
C SER A 85 17.00 -0.21 30.02
N LYS A 86 17.44 1.04 30.23
CA LYS A 86 17.63 1.62 31.57
C LYS A 86 16.31 2.00 32.25
N TYR A 87 15.35 2.55 31.51
CA TYR A 87 14.13 3.14 32.07
C TYR A 87 12.87 2.33 31.82
N GLY A 88 12.90 1.36 30.89
CA GLY A 88 11.76 0.48 30.57
C GLY A 88 12.09 -1.00 30.67
N ASP A 89 13.17 -1.38 31.37
CA ASP A 89 13.66 -2.76 31.51
C ASP A 89 13.87 -3.51 30.18
N GLY A 90 13.99 -2.76 29.07
CA GLY A 90 14.07 -3.32 27.72
C GLY A 90 12.81 -4.04 27.26
N LYS A 91 11.66 -3.78 27.90
CA LYS A 91 10.38 -4.43 27.62
C LYS A 91 9.25 -3.41 27.49
N ILE A 92 8.18 -3.82 26.81
CA ILE A 92 6.96 -3.02 26.72
C ILE A 92 6.02 -3.53 27.79
N ASP A 93 5.52 -2.64 28.65
CA ASP A 93 4.47 -3.00 29.60
C ASP A 93 3.12 -3.12 28.87
N TRP A 94 2.74 -4.36 28.56
CA TRP A 94 1.46 -4.70 27.97
C TRP A 94 0.27 -4.65 28.95
N LYS A 95 0.49 -4.17 30.19
CA LYS A 95 -0.51 -4.10 31.27
C LYS A 95 -1.17 -5.45 31.57
N GLY A 96 -0.40 -6.53 31.47
CA GLY A 96 -0.85 -7.90 31.73
C GLY A 96 -1.83 -8.49 30.71
N LYS A 97 -2.11 -7.81 29.59
CA LYS A 97 -3.05 -8.31 28.56
C LYS A 97 -2.40 -9.26 27.55
N TYR A 98 -1.08 -9.22 27.43
CA TYR A 98 -0.32 -9.97 26.44
C TYR A 98 0.97 -10.51 27.07
N THR A 99 1.43 -11.67 26.57
CA THR A 99 2.82 -12.13 26.78
C THR A 99 3.74 -11.41 25.79
N ASP A 100 5.07 -11.48 25.95
CA ASP A 100 6.02 -10.96 24.95
C ASP A 100 6.12 -11.88 23.70
N ASP A 101 5.11 -12.73 23.47
CA ASP A 101 5.11 -13.71 22.40
C ASP A 101 4.66 -13.17 21.06
N LEU A 102 5.57 -13.21 20.08
CA LEU A 102 5.26 -12.86 18.71
C LEU A 102 4.42 -13.96 18.09
N PRO A 103 3.34 -13.61 17.36
CA PRO A 103 2.62 -14.58 16.56
C PRO A 103 3.54 -15.19 15.48
N PRO A 104 3.17 -16.35 14.90
CA PRO A 104 3.85 -16.89 13.73
C PRO A 104 3.97 -15.87 12.61
N THR A 105 5.01 -15.97 11.78
CA THR A 105 5.14 -15.13 10.58
C THR A 105 3.98 -15.45 9.64
N PRO A 106 3.11 -14.48 9.31
CA PRO A 106 2.07 -14.71 8.32
C PRO A 106 2.69 -14.83 6.92
N PRO A 107 1.94 -15.36 5.93
CA PRO A 107 2.32 -15.28 4.53
C PRO A 107 2.62 -13.83 4.13
N ARG A 108 3.56 -13.64 3.20
CA ARG A 108 3.99 -12.31 2.76
C ARG A 108 2.83 -11.48 2.21
N GLU A 109 1.90 -12.13 1.52
CA GLU A 109 0.69 -11.53 0.97
C GLU A 109 -0.20 -10.93 2.05
N GLN A 110 -0.31 -11.60 3.19
CA GLN A 110 -1.08 -11.11 4.34
C GLN A 110 -0.32 -10.00 5.07
N LEU A 111 1.00 -10.11 5.21
CA LEU A 111 1.83 -9.10 5.86
C LEU A 111 1.78 -7.77 5.09
N MET A 112 1.84 -7.82 3.75
CA MET A 112 1.86 -6.65 2.88
C MET A 112 0.45 -6.28 2.36
N ASP A 113 -0.61 -6.73 3.05
CA ASP A 113 -1.99 -6.40 2.70
C ASP A 113 -2.31 -4.96 3.12
N ARG A 114 -2.28 -4.06 2.14
CA ARG A 114 -2.59 -2.63 2.28
C ARG A 114 -4.07 -2.39 2.56
N TYR A 115 -4.95 -3.29 2.11
CA TYR A 115 -6.39 -3.10 2.28
C TYR A 115 -6.76 -3.11 3.76
N TRP A 116 -6.29 -4.12 4.49
CA TRP A 116 -6.57 -4.28 5.92
C TRP A 116 -5.77 -3.34 6.80
N THR A 117 -4.50 -3.07 6.45
CA THR A 117 -3.63 -2.19 7.25
C THR A 117 -4.00 -0.71 7.09
N HIS A 118 -4.52 -0.29 5.93
CA HIS A 118 -4.77 1.11 5.64
C HIS A 118 -6.15 1.40 5.05
N VAL A 119 -6.51 0.79 3.90
CA VAL A 119 -7.64 1.24 3.08
C VAL A 119 -8.96 1.19 3.85
N VAL A 120 -9.24 0.10 4.56
CA VAL A 120 -10.50 -0.07 5.31
C VAL A 120 -10.66 0.98 6.42
N ASN A 121 -9.54 1.43 6.99
CA ASN A 121 -9.49 2.38 8.12
C ASN A 121 -9.42 3.85 7.67
N CYS A 122 -9.15 4.13 6.39
CA CYS A 122 -9.01 5.47 5.86
C CYS A 122 -10.23 5.85 5.01
N SER A 123 -11.03 6.82 5.44
CA SER A 123 -12.24 7.24 4.71
C SER A 123 -11.97 7.68 3.27
N SER A 124 -10.85 8.40 3.04
CA SER A 124 -10.47 8.85 1.70
C SER A 124 -10.10 7.69 0.78
N CYS A 125 -9.25 6.76 1.24
CA CYS A 125 -8.81 5.62 0.44
C CYS A 125 -9.92 4.59 0.26
N ASN A 126 -10.75 4.35 1.29
CA ASN A 126 -11.92 3.48 1.20
C ASN A 126 -12.95 4.02 0.20
N GLY A 127 -13.22 5.33 0.24
CA GLY A 127 -14.11 5.98 -0.72
C GLY A 127 -13.62 5.84 -2.16
N ALA A 128 -12.33 6.11 -2.38
CA ALA A 128 -11.69 5.93 -3.69
C ALA A 128 -11.73 4.46 -4.15
N TYR A 129 -11.40 3.52 -3.26
CA TYR A 129 -11.45 2.09 -3.53
C TYR A 129 -12.85 1.67 -3.99
N LYS A 130 -13.91 2.04 -3.25
CA LYS A 130 -15.29 1.72 -3.61
C LYS A 130 -15.69 2.33 -4.96
N ALA A 131 -15.39 3.61 -5.17
CA ALA A 131 -15.71 4.30 -6.42
C ALA A 131 -15.00 3.68 -7.62
N LEU A 132 -13.72 3.38 -7.51
CA LEU A 132 -12.94 2.76 -8.59
C LEU A 132 -13.41 1.33 -8.89
N ASN A 133 -13.76 0.52 -7.88
CA ASN A 133 -14.33 -0.81 -8.12
C ASN A 133 -15.71 -0.73 -8.79
N ALA A 134 -16.56 0.21 -8.39
CA ALA A 134 -17.84 0.43 -9.05
C ALA A 134 -17.65 0.82 -10.52
N THR A 135 -16.71 1.74 -10.81
CA THR A 135 -16.35 2.12 -12.18
C THR A 135 -15.80 0.94 -12.99
N GLU A 136 -14.91 0.13 -12.42
CA GLU A 136 -14.40 -1.09 -13.07
C GLU A 136 -15.55 -2.02 -13.46
N THR A 137 -16.47 -2.26 -12.54
CA THR A 137 -17.61 -3.14 -12.77
C THR A 137 -18.55 -2.57 -13.83
N ILE A 138 -18.84 -1.27 -13.80
CA ILE A 138 -19.67 -0.59 -14.81
C ILE A 138 -19.03 -0.72 -16.21
N ILE A 139 -17.74 -0.40 -16.35
CA ILE A 139 -17.02 -0.48 -17.63
C ILE A 139 -17.05 -1.93 -18.16
N LYS A 140 -16.85 -2.92 -17.28
CA LYS A 140 -16.91 -4.33 -17.62
C LYS A 140 -18.29 -4.75 -18.10
N VAL A 141 -19.36 -4.32 -17.42
CA VAL A 141 -20.76 -4.59 -17.82
C VAL A 141 -21.08 -3.94 -19.17
N VAL A 142 -20.65 -2.70 -19.39
CA VAL A 142 -20.81 -2.00 -20.67
C VAL A 142 -20.10 -2.77 -21.79
N SER A 143 -18.88 -3.24 -21.56
CA SER A 143 -18.14 -4.06 -22.53
C SER A 143 -18.93 -5.32 -22.94
N VAL A 144 -19.40 -6.09 -21.96
CA VAL A 144 -20.19 -7.31 -22.21
C VAL A 144 -21.50 -6.99 -22.92
N GLY A 145 -22.17 -5.90 -22.53
CA GLY A 145 -23.39 -5.42 -23.18
C GLY A 145 -23.18 -5.07 -24.66
N LEU A 146 -22.09 -4.37 -24.98
CA LEU A 146 -21.72 -4.02 -26.35
C LEU A 146 -21.43 -5.27 -27.20
N ILE A 147 -20.74 -6.27 -26.65
CA ILE A 147 -20.52 -7.57 -27.33
C ILE A 147 -21.86 -8.25 -27.59
N GLY A 148 -22.77 -8.26 -26.61
CA GLY A 148 -24.11 -8.80 -26.75
C GLY A 148 -24.91 -8.14 -27.89
N ILE A 149 -24.86 -6.81 -28.01
CA ILE A 149 -25.50 -6.07 -29.10
C ILE A 149 -24.92 -6.47 -30.46
N VAL A 150 -23.59 -6.55 -30.57
CA VAL A 150 -22.91 -6.95 -31.82
C VAL A 150 -23.29 -8.37 -32.23
N ALA A 151 -23.43 -9.28 -31.26
CA ALA A 151 -23.80 -10.68 -31.47
C ALA A 151 -25.28 -10.89 -31.80
N ALA A 152 -26.18 -10.12 -31.18
CA ALA A 152 -27.63 -10.26 -31.36
C ALA A 152 -28.17 -9.62 -32.65
N THR A 153 -27.44 -8.67 -33.25
CA THR A 153 -27.87 -7.99 -34.48
C THR A 153 -27.63 -8.85 -35.72
N THR A 154 -28.65 -9.02 -36.56
CA THR A 154 -28.54 -9.78 -37.82
C THR A 154 -27.89 -8.95 -38.93
N GLN A 155 -27.47 -9.62 -40.02
CA GLN A 155 -26.89 -8.92 -41.18
C GLN A 155 -27.91 -7.93 -41.78
N GLY A 156 -27.52 -6.66 -41.88
CA GLY A 156 -28.36 -5.59 -42.42
C GLY A 156 -28.99 -4.64 -41.39
N MET A 157 -29.08 -5.03 -40.11
CA MET A 157 -29.59 -4.12 -39.04
C MET A 157 -28.58 -3.02 -38.65
N LEU A 158 -27.29 -3.33 -38.73
CA LEU A 158 -26.20 -2.40 -38.50
C LEU A 158 -25.34 -2.30 -39.75
N SER A 159 -24.88 -1.10 -40.07
CA SER A 159 -23.82 -0.94 -41.08
C SER A 159 -22.55 -1.64 -40.60
N ALA A 160 -21.74 -2.14 -41.54
CA ALA A 160 -20.44 -2.74 -41.22
C ALA A 160 -19.58 -1.80 -40.37
N ALA A 161 -19.59 -0.50 -40.67
CA ALA A 161 -18.90 0.52 -39.89
C ALA A 161 -19.42 0.63 -38.45
N ALA A 162 -20.74 0.60 -38.23
CA ALA A 162 -21.32 0.66 -36.89
C ALA A 162 -20.96 -0.59 -36.06
N ARG A 163 -21.03 -1.77 -36.67
CA ARG A 163 -20.64 -3.04 -36.03
C ARG A 163 -19.17 -3.03 -35.60
N THR A 164 -18.27 -2.56 -36.48
CA THR A 164 -16.85 -2.44 -36.16
C THR A 164 -16.60 -1.44 -35.03
N LYS A 165 -17.27 -0.28 -35.03
CA LYS A 165 -17.14 0.72 -33.96
C LYS A 165 -17.56 0.16 -32.60
N LEU A 166 -18.68 -0.55 -32.54
CA LEU A 166 -19.16 -1.17 -31.30
C LEU A 166 -18.21 -2.25 -30.79
N ALA A 167 -17.68 -3.09 -31.69
CA ALA A 167 -16.69 -4.12 -31.32
C ALA A 167 -15.39 -3.51 -30.79
N VAL A 168 -14.89 -2.45 -31.43
CA VAL A 168 -13.71 -1.70 -30.95
C VAL A 168 -13.99 -1.08 -29.58
N LEU A 169 -15.12 -0.40 -29.40
CA LEU A 169 -15.48 0.21 -28.12
C LEU A 169 -15.59 -0.84 -27.01
N ALA A 170 -16.23 -1.97 -27.28
CA ALA A 170 -16.33 -3.08 -26.33
C ALA A 170 -14.95 -3.59 -25.89
N THR A 171 -14.03 -3.71 -26.84
CA THR A 171 -12.65 -4.15 -26.60
C THR A 171 -11.89 -3.14 -25.76
N VAL A 172 -12.00 -1.84 -26.08
CA VAL A 172 -11.39 -0.76 -25.30
C VAL A 172 -11.92 -0.77 -23.87
N CYS A 173 -13.24 -0.84 -23.67
CA CYS A 173 -13.83 -0.94 -22.34
C CYS A 173 -13.29 -2.15 -21.56
N TYR A 174 -13.22 -3.33 -22.18
CA TYR A 174 -12.66 -4.52 -21.53
C TYR A 174 -11.19 -4.32 -21.11
N VAL A 175 -10.36 -3.81 -22.00
CA VAL A 175 -8.95 -3.54 -21.70
C VAL A 175 -8.83 -2.53 -20.57
N THR A 176 -9.61 -1.45 -20.60
CA THR A 176 -9.64 -0.44 -19.54
C THR A 176 -10.10 -1.03 -18.19
N SER A 177 -11.11 -1.90 -18.17
CA SER A 177 -11.56 -2.53 -16.93
C SER A 177 -10.49 -3.46 -16.35
N ARG A 178 -9.79 -4.23 -17.19
CA ARG A 178 -8.67 -5.09 -16.76
C ARG A 178 -7.50 -4.28 -16.23
N TRP A 179 -7.15 -3.18 -16.91
CA TRP A 179 -6.14 -2.25 -16.43
C TRP A 179 -6.53 -1.64 -15.08
N LEU A 180 -7.79 -1.18 -14.94
CA LEU A 180 -8.29 -0.58 -13.70
C LEU A 180 -8.33 -1.60 -12.55
N ALA A 181 -8.73 -2.85 -12.80
CA ALA A 181 -8.68 -3.92 -11.81
C ALA A 181 -7.24 -4.17 -11.32
N HIS A 182 -6.26 -4.19 -12.23
CA HIS A 182 -4.86 -4.33 -11.88
C HIS A 182 -4.33 -3.11 -11.09
N PHE A 183 -4.71 -1.90 -11.51
CA PHE A 183 -4.38 -0.67 -10.79
C PHE A 183 -4.94 -0.70 -9.36
N ILE A 184 -6.21 -1.07 -9.19
CA ILE A 184 -6.87 -1.19 -7.87
C ILE A 184 -6.12 -2.20 -7.00
N TYR A 185 -5.79 -3.38 -7.55
CA TYR A 185 -5.09 -4.42 -6.81
C TYR A 185 -3.73 -3.94 -6.29
N ASN A 186 -2.90 -3.37 -7.17
CA ASN A 186 -1.53 -2.96 -6.84
C ASN A 186 -1.46 -1.75 -5.90
N ASN A 187 -2.51 -0.92 -5.87
CA ASN A 187 -2.50 0.33 -5.10
C ASN A 187 -3.36 0.27 -3.83
N PHE A 188 -4.33 -0.64 -3.73
CA PHE A 188 -5.24 -0.69 -2.59
C PHE A 188 -5.25 -2.04 -1.87
N ARG A 189 -4.72 -3.12 -2.47
CA ARG A 189 -4.70 -4.45 -1.84
C ARG A 189 -3.30 -4.91 -1.49
N TYR A 190 -2.44 -5.06 -2.48
CA TYR A 190 -1.14 -5.67 -2.28
C TYR A 190 -0.08 -4.98 -3.12
N HIS A 191 1.03 -4.64 -2.47
CA HIS A 191 2.20 -4.10 -3.14
C HIS A 191 3.43 -4.90 -2.68
N ASP A 192 3.93 -5.76 -3.57
CA ASP A 192 5.17 -6.48 -3.30
C ASP A 192 6.36 -5.55 -3.48
N TYR A 193 6.78 -4.94 -2.39
CA TYR A 193 7.99 -4.16 -2.37
C TYR A 193 9.21 -5.09 -2.27
N SER A 194 10.12 -4.99 -3.23
CA SER A 194 11.42 -5.68 -3.16
C SER A 194 12.57 -4.69 -3.29
N HIS A 195 13.47 -4.68 -2.30
CA HIS A 195 14.69 -3.86 -2.36
C HIS A 195 15.65 -4.29 -3.48
N SER A 196 15.54 -5.53 -3.99
CA SER A 196 16.37 -6.00 -5.10
C SER A 196 15.90 -5.49 -6.47
N SER A 197 14.73 -4.85 -6.55
CA SER A 197 14.15 -4.34 -7.80
C SER A 197 13.48 -2.95 -7.63
N PRO A 198 14.27 -1.88 -7.41
CA PRO A 198 13.76 -0.54 -7.09
C PRO A 198 13.00 0.18 -8.23
N GLU A 199 12.92 -0.43 -9.41
CA GLU A 199 12.41 0.17 -10.65
C GLU A 199 10.94 0.63 -10.54
N LYS A 200 10.10 -0.08 -9.75
CA LYS A 200 8.68 0.23 -9.58
C LYS A 200 8.41 1.50 -8.76
N VAL A 201 9.27 1.81 -7.79
CA VAL A 201 9.17 3.02 -6.95
C VAL A 201 9.51 4.26 -7.77
N MET A 202 10.51 4.14 -8.64
CA MET A 202 11.03 5.24 -9.44
C MET A 202 10.02 5.72 -10.48
N LEU A 203 9.20 4.83 -11.05
CA LEU A 203 8.21 5.20 -12.08
C LEU A 203 7.06 6.05 -11.53
N LEU A 204 6.54 5.72 -10.34
CA LEU A 204 5.45 6.49 -9.70
C LEU A 204 5.94 7.82 -9.14
N VAL A 205 7.17 7.88 -8.60
CA VAL A 205 7.80 9.15 -8.22
C VAL A 205 8.07 10.03 -9.44
N ARG A 206 8.44 9.45 -10.59
CA ARG A 206 8.57 10.18 -11.86
C ARG A 206 7.24 10.71 -12.37
N ILE A 207 6.15 9.93 -12.29
CA ILE A 207 4.80 10.38 -12.66
C ILE A 207 4.32 11.49 -11.72
N TRP A 208 4.58 11.38 -10.42
CA TRP A 208 4.25 12.43 -9.45
C TRP A 208 5.06 13.71 -9.68
N LYS A 209 6.36 13.59 -10.00
CA LYS A 209 7.20 14.75 -10.38
C LYS A 209 6.78 15.39 -11.71
N ALA A 210 6.39 14.59 -12.70
CA ALA A 210 5.96 15.09 -14.01
C ALA A 210 4.58 15.76 -14.00
N GLY A 211 3.74 15.48 -12.98
CA GLY A 211 2.48 16.21 -12.77
C GLY A 211 2.62 17.53 -12.00
N LEU A 212 3.84 17.86 -11.54
CA LEU A 212 4.18 19.08 -10.79
C LEU A 212 5.07 20.05 -11.58
N SER A 213 5.46 19.68 -12.81
CA SER A 213 6.27 20.48 -13.74
C SER A 213 5.43 21.10 -14.84
#